data_AF-S5ADL0-F1
#
_entry.id   AF-S5ADL0-F1
#
_cell.length_a   1.000
_cell.length_b   1.000
_cell.length_c   1.000
_cell.angle_alpha   90.00
_cell.angle_beta   90.00
_cell.angle_gamma   90.00
#
_symmetry.space_group_name_H-M   'P 1'
#
loop_
_entity.id
_entity.type
_entity.pdbx_description
1 polymer ?
#
loop_
_entity_poly.entity_id
_entity_poly.type
_entity_poly.pdbx_seq_one_letter_code
_entity_poly.pdbx_strand_id
1 'polypeptide(L)'
;MPSVKLSSNSLSAIFKRCKSSLIVCLLCTVTWGCTEASSVAVKWHNAYDIERELHLLGQEEDPRKIYKRLRSIKQQASLQLSQLRETGPQDTVFRDWLESLQISLSLAPLHSNKIETCNVWQKAMEASWGVELVQFNERAKLVWRVMLATCNARVRSL
;
A
#
# COMPACT_ATOMS: atom_id res chain seq x y z
N MET A 1 -17.58 -20.07 68.78
CA MET A 1 -16.80 -21.17 69.41
C MET A 1 -17.75 -21.97 70.30
N PRO A 2 -17.52 -23.26 70.60
CA PRO A 2 -16.48 -24.19 70.10
C PRO A 2 -17.08 -25.11 68.98
N SER A 3 -16.70 -26.35 68.64
CA SER A 3 -15.56 -27.21 69.06
C SER A 3 -15.06 -28.18 67.95
N VAL A 4 -13.86 -27.90 67.44
CA VAL A 4 -12.72 -28.82 67.17
C VAL A 4 -12.92 -30.36 67.26
N LYS A 5 -12.59 -31.09 66.17
CA LYS A 5 -11.53 -32.14 66.02
C LYS A 5 -11.59 -32.73 64.59
N LEU A 6 -10.58 -32.81 63.71
CA LEU A 6 -9.13 -33.17 63.76
C LEU A 6 -8.87 -34.70 63.82
N SER A 7 -8.49 -35.29 62.67
CA SER A 7 -7.51 -36.40 62.47
C SER A 7 -7.57 -36.80 60.97
N SER A 8 -6.61 -36.52 60.08
CA SER A 8 -5.22 -37.00 60.00
C SER A 8 -5.05 -38.52 59.97
N ASN A 9 -4.63 -39.04 58.81
CA ASN A 9 -3.47 -39.92 58.62
C ASN A 9 -3.09 -39.87 57.11
N SER A 10 -1.94 -39.36 56.65
CA SER A 10 -0.54 -39.65 57.06
C SER A 10 -0.28 -41.13 56.77
N LEU A 11 0.45 -41.59 55.74
CA LEU A 11 1.82 -41.35 55.24
C LEU A 11 1.97 -42.29 54.00
N SER A 12 2.98 -42.30 53.12
CA SER A 12 4.22 -41.54 52.92
C SER A 12 4.80 -41.92 51.56
N ALA A 13 5.21 -40.93 50.75
CA ALA A 13 6.15 -41.13 49.64
C ALA A 13 7.00 -39.87 49.41
N ILE A 14 7.55 -39.34 50.51
CA ILE A 14 8.66 -38.40 50.41
C ILE A 14 9.85 -39.20 49.87
N PHE A 15 10.34 -38.91 48.67
CA PHE A 15 11.76 -38.66 48.40
C PHE A 15 12.02 -38.25 46.94
N LYS A 16 12.35 -36.96 46.77
CA LYS A 16 13.54 -36.47 46.06
C LYS A 16 14.06 -37.29 44.87
N ARG A 17 14.01 -36.67 43.68
CA ARG A 17 15.27 -36.33 42.98
C ARG A 17 15.12 -35.10 42.08
N CYS A 18 15.99 -34.12 42.32
CA CYS A 18 16.06 -32.90 41.50
C CYS A 18 16.65 -33.19 40.12
N LYS A 19 16.22 -32.44 39.10
CA LYS A 19 17.06 -31.60 38.21
C LYS A 19 16.20 -30.89 37.15
N SER A 20 16.60 -29.66 36.79
CA SER A 20 16.20 -28.84 35.61
C SER A 20 14.74 -28.93 35.13
N SER A 21 13.90 -27.90 35.19
CA SER A 21 14.14 -26.48 34.87
C SER A 21 14.97 -26.28 33.59
N LEU A 22 14.32 -26.46 32.43
CA LEU A 22 14.49 -25.73 31.15
C LEU A 22 13.82 -26.51 30.01
N ILE A 23 13.20 -25.80 29.05
CA ILE A 23 12.73 -26.29 27.72
C ILE A 23 11.49 -27.22 27.87
N VAL A 24 10.27 -26.94 27.37
CA VAL A 24 9.86 -26.27 26.12
C VAL A 24 8.61 -25.39 26.35
N CYS A 25 8.75 -24.05 26.34
CA CYS A 25 7.62 -23.12 26.06
C CYS A 25 7.77 -22.55 24.65
N LEU A 26 7.77 -23.43 23.64
CA LEU A 26 7.72 -23.05 22.22
C LEU A 26 6.27 -23.04 21.76
N LEU A 27 5.60 -21.89 21.96
CA LEU A 27 4.46 -21.45 21.14
C LEU A 27 4.28 -19.92 21.23
N CYS A 28 5.38 -19.17 21.45
CA CYS A 28 5.38 -17.73 21.19
C CYS A 28 5.40 -17.53 19.68
N THR A 29 4.26 -17.09 19.14
CA THR A 29 4.09 -16.74 17.73
C THR A 29 5.02 -15.60 17.35
N VAL A 30 6.19 -15.93 16.80
CA VAL A 30 6.98 -14.99 16.00
C VAL A 30 6.21 -14.78 14.71
N THR A 31 5.23 -13.87 14.75
CA THR A 31 4.69 -13.25 13.55
C THR A 31 5.83 -12.43 12.96
N TRP A 32 6.62 -13.09 12.10
CA TRP A 32 7.75 -12.48 11.42
C TRP A 32 7.21 -11.26 10.70
N GLY A 33 7.66 -10.08 11.14
CA GLY A 33 7.02 -8.84 10.76
C GLY A 33 6.96 -8.73 9.25
N CYS A 34 5.74 -8.64 8.71
CA CYS A 34 5.56 -7.88 7.48
C CYS A 34 6.03 -6.47 7.83
N THR A 35 7.28 -6.15 7.47
CA THR A 35 7.72 -4.78 7.29
C THR A 35 6.99 -4.23 6.08
N GLU A 36 5.68 -3.99 6.25
CA GLU A 36 5.01 -2.91 5.54
C GLU A 36 5.86 -1.68 5.81
N ALA A 37 6.67 -1.33 4.81
CA ALA A 37 7.43 -0.11 4.83
C ALA A 37 6.41 1.00 5.02
N SER A 38 6.43 1.63 6.20
CA SER A 38 5.43 2.60 6.62
C SER A 38 5.39 3.73 5.61
N SER A 39 4.49 3.59 4.63
CA SER A 39 4.21 4.61 3.66
C SER A 39 3.39 5.63 4.42
N VAL A 40 4.09 6.61 4.98
CA VAL A 40 3.49 7.80 5.58
C VAL A 40 2.33 8.21 4.69
N ALA A 41 1.12 8.12 5.23
CA ALA A 41 -0.09 8.30 4.45
C ALA A 41 -0.11 9.74 3.96
N VAL A 42 0.22 9.95 2.68
CA VAL A 42 0.19 11.27 2.09
C VAL A 42 -1.27 11.63 1.93
N LYS A 43 -1.66 12.68 2.64
CA LYS A 43 -2.98 13.29 2.54
C LYS A 43 -2.87 14.52 1.65
N TRP A 44 -3.45 14.45 0.47
CA TRP A 44 -3.61 15.61 -0.39
C TRP A 44 -4.79 16.45 0.09
N HIS A 45 -4.77 17.76 -0.09
CA HIS A 45 -5.83 18.68 0.37
C HIS A 45 -6.60 19.30 -0.80
N ASN A 46 -6.03 19.24 -2.00
CA ASN A 46 -6.55 19.86 -3.23
C ASN A 46 -5.91 19.17 -4.47
N ALA A 47 -6.38 19.54 -5.66
CA ALA A 47 -5.86 18.97 -6.91
C ALA A 47 -4.37 19.26 -7.17
N TYR A 48 -3.87 20.44 -6.77
CA TYR A 48 -2.49 20.87 -6.98
C TYR A 48 -1.48 20.02 -6.20
N ASP A 49 -1.83 19.53 -5.01
CA ASP A 49 -0.98 18.61 -4.24
C ASP A 49 -0.69 17.31 -5.03
N ILE A 50 -1.71 16.79 -5.73
CA ILE A 50 -1.60 15.62 -6.62
C ILE A 50 -0.80 15.95 -7.88
N GLU A 51 -1.10 17.09 -8.53
CA GLU A 51 -0.39 17.52 -9.74
C GLU A 51 1.10 17.72 -9.46
N ARG A 52 1.44 18.31 -8.30
CA ARG A 52 2.82 18.46 -7.81
C ARG A 52 3.48 17.11 -7.56
N GLU A 53 2.79 16.15 -6.95
CA GLU A 53 3.35 14.82 -6.72
C GLU A 53 3.61 14.08 -8.05
N LEU A 54 2.67 14.11 -8.99
CA LEU A 54 2.87 13.55 -10.33
C LEU A 54 4.00 14.25 -11.08
N HIS A 55 4.12 15.57 -10.97
CA HIS A 55 5.21 16.32 -11.57
C HIS A 55 6.58 15.90 -11.03
N LEU A 56 6.74 15.84 -9.71
CA LEU A 56 7.96 15.36 -9.06
C LEU A 56 8.27 13.90 -9.44
N LEU A 57 7.24 13.06 -9.54
CA LEU A 57 7.41 11.67 -9.90
C LEU A 57 7.81 11.48 -11.38
N GLY A 58 7.41 12.38 -12.26
CA GLY A 58 7.88 12.45 -13.64
C GLY A 58 9.34 12.92 -13.79
N GLN A 59 9.98 13.41 -12.72
CA GLN A 59 11.39 13.80 -12.67
C GLN A 59 12.29 12.71 -12.06
N GLU A 60 11.73 11.66 -11.45
CA GLU A 60 12.51 10.53 -10.92
C GLU A 60 13.11 9.70 -12.07
N GLU A 61 14.39 9.37 -11.97
CA GLU A 61 15.12 8.64 -13.01
C GLU A 61 14.99 7.12 -12.86
N ASP A 62 14.79 6.62 -11.63
CA ASP A 62 14.62 5.19 -11.38
C ASP A 62 13.17 4.73 -11.65
N PRO A 63 12.91 3.95 -12.71
CA PRO A 63 11.57 3.49 -13.05
C PRO A 63 10.97 2.57 -11.98
N ARG A 64 11.80 1.90 -11.16
CA ARG A 64 11.33 1.03 -10.07
C ARG A 64 10.83 1.86 -8.90
N LYS A 65 11.46 3.00 -8.62
CA LYS A 65 10.95 4.00 -7.67
C LYS A 65 9.63 4.60 -8.19
N ILE A 66 9.57 4.99 -9.46
CA ILE A 66 8.32 5.48 -10.09
C ILE A 66 7.20 4.44 -9.95
N TYR A 67 7.45 3.20 -10.38
CA TYR A 67 6.47 2.11 -10.33
C TYR A 67 6.00 1.80 -8.90
N LYS A 68 6.91 1.77 -7.92
CA LYS A 68 6.56 1.58 -6.50
C LYS A 68 5.73 2.76 -5.96
N ARG A 69 6.04 3.99 -6.36
CA ARG A 69 5.27 5.17 -5.93
C ARG A 69 3.88 5.20 -6.57
N LEU A 70 3.74 4.88 -7.86
CA LEU A 70 2.44 4.76 -8.54
C LEU A 70 1.51 3.74 -7.84
N ARG A 71 2.04 2.62 -7.32
CA ARG A 71 1.28 1.69 -6.47
C ARG A 71 0.77 2.34 -5.17
N SER A 72 1.63 3.10 -4.50
CA SER A 72 1.27 3.81 -3.26
C SER A 72 0.22 4.91 -3.53
N ILE A 73 0.39 5.68 -4.62
CA ILE A 73 -0.57 6.70 -5.08
C ILE A 73 -1.94 6.06 -5.36
N LYS A 74 -1.99 4.89 -6.03
CA LYS A 74 -3.25 4.15 -6.28
C LYS A 74 -3.99 3.81 -4.99
N GLN A 75 -3.26 3.34 -3.98
CA GLN A 75 -3.82 3.01 -2.66
C GLN A 75 -4.32 4.26 -1.94
N GLN A 76 -3.49 5.32 -1.91
CA GLN A 76 -3.82 6.60 -1.28
C GLN A 76 -5.04 7.28 -1.92
N ALA A 77 -5.11 7.34 -3.26
CA ALA A 77 -6.26 7.89 -3.98
C ALA A 77 -7.55 7.10 -3.69
N SER A 78 -7.48 5.77 -3.63
CA SER A 78 -8.63 4.92 -3.30
C SER A 78 -9.12 5.13 -1.87
N LEU A 79 -8.21 5.22 -0.89
CA LEU A 79 -8.55 5.51 0.52
C LEU A 79 -9.17 6.90 0.66
N GLN A 80 -8.58 7.90 0.02
CA GLN A 80 -9.03 9.28 0.13
C GLN A 80 -10.39 9.51 -0.56
N LEU A 81 -10.66 8.85 -1.69
CA LEU A 81 -11.99 8.89 -2.31
C LEU A 81 -13.09 8.31 -1.42
N SER A 82 -12.82 7.23 -0.69
CA SER A 82 -13.77 6.69 0.30
C SER A 82 -14.07 7.72 1.40
N GLN A 83 -13.03 8.37 1.95
CA GLN A 83 -13.19 9.41 2.98
C GLN A 83 -13.95 10.65 2.46
N LEU A 84 -13.75 11.04 1.20
CA LEU A 84 -14.49 12.15 0.58
C LEU A 84 -15.97 11.82 0.39
N ARG A 85 -16.33 10.56 0.11
CA ARG A 85 -17.73 10.12 -0.01
C ARG A 85 -18.47 10.17 1.34
N GLU A 86 -17.77 9.93 2.44
CA GLU A 86 -18.33 9.97 3.80
C GLU A 86 -18.50 11.41 4.35
N THR A 87 -17.69 12.37 3.87
CA THR A 87 -17.58 13.71 4.47
C THR A 87 -18.39 14.82 3.78
N GLY A 88 -19.24 14.48 2.81
CA GLY A 88 -20.19 15.41 2.19
C GLY A 88 -19.63 16.22 1.01
N PRO A 89 -20.22 17.39 0.67
CA PRO A 89 -19.79 18.16 -0.50
C PRO A 89 -18.40 18.77 -0.29
N GLN A 90 -17.44 18.25 -1.07
CA GLN A 90 -16.04 18.64 -1.08
C GLN A 90 -15.68 19.30 -2.42
N ASP A 91 -14.47 19.86 -2.52
CA ASP A 91 -13.93 20.42 -3.77
C ASP A 91 -14.12 19.43 -4.94
N THR A 92 -14.97 19.82 -5.90
CA THR A 92 -15.30 19.00 -7.07
C THR A 92 -14.11 18.84 -8.00
N VAL A 93 -13.28 19.88 -8.15
CA VAL A 93 -12.08 19.85 -8.98
C VAL A 93 -11.08 18.84 -8.43
N PHE A 94 -10.96 18.76 -7.10
CA PHE A 94 -10.13 17.79 -6.39
C PHE A 94 -10.68 16.37 -6.47
N ARG A 95 -11.97 16.16 -6.19
CA ARG A 95 -12.62 14.85 -6.27
C ARG A 95 -12.53 14.27 -7.69
N ASP A 96 -12.92 15.03 -8.70
CA ASP A 96 -12.95 14.57 -10.09
C ASP A 96 -11.52 14.24 -10.59
N TRP A 97 -10.51 14.93 -10.07
CA TRP A 97 -9.11 14.64 -10.35
C TRP A 97 -8.62 13.36 -9.65
N LEU A 98 -8.99 13.15 -8.39
CA LEU A 98 -8.74 11.91 -7.66
C LEU A 98 -9.39 10.70 -8.35
N GLU A 99 -10.64 10.82 -8.80
CA GLU A 99 -11.33 9.74 -9.52
C GLU A 99 -10.64 9.44 -10.86
N SER A 100 -10.30 10.48 -11.63
CA SER A 100 -9.53 10.33 -12.89
C SER A 100 -8.19 9.61 -12.69
N LEU A 101 -7.45 9.96 -11.63
CA LEU A 101 -6.18 9.32 -11.28
C LEU A 101 -6.40 7.88 -10.80
N GLN A 102 -7.41 7.63 -9.97
CA GLN A 102 -7.72 6.30 -9.46
C GLN A 102 -8.10 5.33 -10.59
N ILE A 103 -8.88 5.78 -11.58
CA ILE A 103 -9.25 4.98 -12.76
C ILE A 103 -8.01 4.68 -13.61
N SER A 104 -7.19 5.71 -13.89
CA SER A 104 -5.93 5.57 -14.64
C SER A 104 -4.99 4.52 -14.02
N LEU A 105 -4.81 4.58 -12.69
CA LEU A 105 -3.98 3.62 -11.95
C LEU A 105 -4.67 2.26 -11.72
N SER A 106 -5.99 2.19 -11.85
CA SER A 106 -6.75 0.94 -11.77
C SER A 106 -6.54 0.05 -12.98
N LEU A 107 -6.53 0.65 -14.19
CA LEU A 107 -6.27 -0.05 -15.45
C LEU A 107 -4.77 -0.20 -15.78
N ALA A 108 -3.90 0.61 -15.17
CA ALA A 108 -2.45 0.48 -15.29
C ALA A 108 -1.93 -0.92 -14.86
N PRO A 109 -0.86 -1.46 -15.50
CA PRO A 109 -0.28 -2.78 -15.22
C PRO A 109 0.56 -2.81 -13.92
N LEU A 110 -0.03 -2.38 -12.81
CA LEU A 110 0.60 -2.24 -11.49
C LEU A 110 0.62 -3.54 -10.64
N HIS A 111 0.32 -4.70 -11.24
CA HIS A 111 0.04 -5.95 -10.52
C HIS A 111 1.27 -6.84 -10.22
N SER A 112 2.41 -6.69 -10.91
CA SER A 112 3.61 -7.52 -10.70
C SER A 112 4.84 -6.68 -10.35
N ASN A 113 5.97 -7.28 -9.97
CA ASN A 113 7.22 -6.49 -9.76
C ASN A 113 7.97 -6.21 -11.06
N LYS A 114 7.38 -6.54 -12.21
CA LYS A 114 7.93 -6.34 -13.55
C LYS A 114 7.26 -5.14 -14.20
N ILE A 115 8.07 -4.28 -14.81
CA ILE A 115 7.60 -3.11 -15.54
C ILE A 115 7.26 -3.52 -16.98
N GLU A 116 6.00 -3.33 -17.36
CA GLU A 116 5.52 -3.64 -18.72
C GLU A 116 5.92 -2.57 -19.76
N THR A 117 5.80 -2.94 -21.04
CA THR A 117 6.21 -2.08 -22.17
C THR A 117 5.28 -0.88 -22.34
N CYS A 118 5.78 0.19 -22.96
CA CYS A 118 5.00 1.42 -23.16
C CYS A 118 3.69 1.21 -23.94
N ASN A 119 3.61 0.21 -24.83
CA ASN A 119 2.36 -0.15 -25.53
C ASN A 119 1.27 -0.65 -24.55
N VAL A 120 1.64 -1.44 -23.53
CA VAL A 120 0.70 -1.90 -22.49
C VAL A 120 0.21 -0.71 -21.65
N TRP A 121 1.12 0.21 -21.30
CA TRP A 121 0.78 1.44 -20.57
C TRP A 121 -0.08 2.41 -21.38
N GLN A 122 0.20 2.59 -22.68
CA GLN A 122 -0.61 3.41 -23.58
C GLN A 122 -2.04 2.88 -23.65
N LYS A 123 -2.22 1.58 -23.93
CA LYS A 123 -3.54 0.95 -24.00
C LYS A 123 -4.33 1.07 -22.70
N ALA A 124 -3.66 0.96 -21.55
CA ALA A 124 -4.29 1.17 -20.24
C ALA A 124 -4.79 2.62 -20.06
N MET A 125 -4.04 3.60 -20.53
CA MET A 125 -4.43 5.02 -20.49
C MET A 125 -5.53 5.37 -21.48
N GLU A 126 -5.45 4.90 -22.72
CA GLU A 126 -6.49 5.13 -23.72
C GLU A 126 -7.81 4.50 -23.25
N ALA A 127 -7.75 3.32 -22.62
CA ALA A 127 -8.90 2.70 -21.96
C ALA A 127 -9.42 3.47 -20.72
N SER A 128 -8.54 4.11 -19.93
CA SER A 128 -8.97 4.87 -18.74
C SER A 128 -9.57 6.23 -19.05
N TRP A 129 -9.17 6.84 -20.17
CA TRP A 129 -9.65 8.16 -20.60
C TRP A 129 -10.69 8.10 -21.73
N GLY A 130 -10.91 6.92 -22.32
CA GLY A 130 -11.91 6.69 -23.39
C GLY A 130 -11.57 7.35 -24.73
N VAL A 131 -10.32 7.80 -24.90
CA VAL A 131 -9.84 8.53 -26.08
C VAL A 131 -8.42 8.12 -26.43
N GLU A 132 -8.01 8.34 -27.68
CA GLU A 132 -6.63 8.12 -28.14
C GLU A 132 -5.63 9.10 -27.50
N LEU A 133 -4.36 8.70 -27.40
CA LEU A 133 -3.27 9.50 -26.81
C LEU A 133 -3.17 10.93 -27.38
N VAL A 134 -3.43 11.10 -28.69
CA VAL A 134 -3.37 12.41 -29.37
C VAL A 134 -4.47 13.38 -28.91
N GLN A 135 -5.52 12.87 -28.28
CA GLN A 135 -6.68 13.62 -27.79
C GLN A 135 -6.63 13.87 -26.27
N PHE A 136 -5.56 13.44 -25.59
CA PHE A 136 -5.40 13.63 -24.15
C PHE A 136 -5.43 15.13 -23.78
N ASN A 137 -6.28 15.48 -22.82
CA ASN A 137 -6.26 16.78 -22.17
C ASN A 137 -5.01 16.93 -21.27
N GLU A 138 -4.75 18.12 -20.71
CA GLU A 138 -3.53 18.36 -19.90
C GLU A 138 -3.43 17.46 -18.65
N ARG A 139 -4.58 17.08 -18.08
CA ARG A 139 -4.71 16.13 -16.98
C ARG A 139 -4.24 14.73 -17.37
N ALA A 140 -4.77 14.18 -18.46
CA ALA A 140 -4.35 12.90 -19.04
C ALA A 140 -2.87 12.92 -19.47
N LYS A 141 -2.41 14.02 -20.08
CA LYS A 141 -0.99 14.24 -20.44
C LYS A 141 -0.08 14.22 -19.21
N LEU A 142 -0.48 14.79 -18.08
CA LEU A 142 0.34 14.80 -16.86
C LEU A 142 0.54 13.38 -16.32
N VAL A 143 -0.55 12.59 -16.21
CA VAL A 143 -0.48 11.17 -15.82
C VAL A 143 0.36 10.37 -16.82
N TRP A 144 0.17 10.62 -18.12
CA TRP A 144 0.91 9.94 -19.20
C TRP A 144 2.43 10.18 -19.13
N ARG A 145 2.90 11.39 -18.80
CA ARG A 145 4.35 11.66 -18.63
C ARG A 145 4.98 10.76 -17.57
N VAL A 146 4.31 10.54 -16.44
CA VAL A 146 4.79 9.65 -15.37
C VAL A 146 4.83 8.19 -15.81
N MET A 147 3.82 7.74 -16.57
CA MET A 147 3.79 6.39 -17.13
C MET A 147 4.87 6.16 -18.19
N LEU A 148 5.13 7.16 -19.05
CA LEU A 148 6.25 7.16 -19.99
C LEU A 148 7.60 7.05 -19.27
N ALA A 149 7.84 7.83 -18.22
CA ALA A 149 9.05 7.72 -17.41
C ALA A 149 9.22 6.30 -16.82
N THR A 150 8.11 5.69 -16.40
CA THR A 150 8.09 4.30 -15.88
C THR A 150 8.54 3.28 -16.94
N CYS A 151 7.98 3.34 -18.16
CA CYS A 151 8.18 2.31 -19.17
C CYS A 151 9.41 2.54 -20.08
N ASN A 152 9.79 3.80 -20.33
CA ASN A 152 10.92 4.14 -21.22
C ASN A 152 12.28 3.78 -20.64
N ALA A 153 12.42 3.65 -19.34
CA ALA A 153 13.68 3.22 -18.74
C ALA A 153 14.11 1.80 -19.18
N ARG A 154 13.16 0.95 -19.60
CA ARG A 154 13.44 -0.35 -20.22
C ARG A 154 14.14 -0.23 -21.59
N VAL A 155 14.06 0.94 -22.23
CA VAL A 155 14.77 1.29 -23.48
C VAL A 155 16.18 1.82 -23.20
N ARG A 156 16.46 2.31 -21.98
CA ARG A 156 17.80 2.76 -21.55
C ARG A 156 18.63 1.67 -20.87
N SER A 157 18.04 0.51 -20.59
CA SER A 157 18.68 -0.64 -19.93
C SER A 157 18.97 -1.81 -20.87
N LEU A 158 18.97 -1.56 -22.18
CA LEU A 158 19.30 -2.48 -23.28
C LEU A 158 20.38 -1.84 -24.15
#